data_AF-A0AAW4N5S5-F1
#
_entry.id   AF-A0AAW4N5S5-F1
#
_cell.length_a   1.000
_cell.length_b   1.000
_cell.length_c   1.000
_cell.angle_alpha   90.00
_cell.angle_beta   90.00
_cell.angle_gamma   90.00
#
_symmetry.space_group_name_H-M   'P 1'
#
loop_
_entity.id
_entity.type
_entity.pdbx_description
1 polymer ?
#
loop_
_entity_poly.entity_id
_entity_poly.type
_entity_poly.pdbx_seq_one_letter_code
_entity_poly.pdbx_strand_id
1 'polypeptide(L)'
;MNATPESLIKDYADPIEQQEIDKFVCSEMGRQIHRYIKGMSGTKQAMLKFEERLASLSVPEKEKAIAKYIDLNRKALDGLDLKMILVRSVANYCDTFQYMLDFVNDKRKMVFYYQRIKAKYIQYHEVFEQDGKFGMKDHQGNILLSPTYDFLRTCYIYNDDLSIMPVIAEKNGKMGLVMPDGNDTVVADFLYDEICLRDEYPYFEASKDGENGFLDKNGNFVN
;
A
#
# COMPACT_ATOMS: atom_id res chain seq x y z
N MET A 1 31.23 26.60 29.00
CA MET A 1 29.83 26.78 28.55
C MET A 1 29.16 25.43 28.72
N ASN A 2 28.21 25.33 29.66
CA ASN A 2 27.51 24.08 29.92
C ASN A 2 26.49 23.87 28.81
N ALA A 3 26.58 22.73 28.12
CA ALA A 3 25.57 22.29 27.18
C ALA A 3 24.22 22.19 27.93
N THR A 4 23.22 22.98 27.52
CA THR A 4 21.85 22.80 27.99
C THR A 4 21.32 21.46 27.49
N PRO A 5 20.37 20.79 28.18
CA PRO A 5 19.72 19.57 27.68
C PRO A 5 19.20 19.75 26.24
N GLU A 6 18.74 20.96 25.90
CA GLU A 6 18.29 21.36 24.55
C GLU A 6 19.39 21.32 23.49
N SER A 7 20.66 21.54 23.86
CA SER A 7 21.80 21.49 22.93
C SER A 7 22.27 20.08 22.58
N LEU A 8 21.88 19.07 23.37
CA LEU A 8 22.21 17.65 23.14
C LEU A 8 21.15 16.93 22.28
N ILE A 9 19.96 17.51 22.10
CA ILE A 9 18.85 16.95 21.30
C ILE A 9 19.10 17.13 19.78
N LYS A 10 20.11 17.91 19.38
CA LYS A 10 20.32 18.29 17.97
C LYS A 10 20.76 17.15 17.04
N ASP A 11 21.30 16.05 17.56
CA ASP A 11 21.86 14.97 16.73
C ASP A 11 21.10 13.64 16.80
N TYR A 12 20.09 13.52 17.67
CA TYR A 12 19.20 12.37 17.74
C TYR A 12 17.77 12.86 17.90
N ALA A 13 16.91 12.59 16.91
CA ALA A 13 15.48 12.82 17.07
C ALA A 13 14.97 12.05 18.29
N ASP A 14 14.40 12.77 19.26
CA ASP A 14 13.90 12.24 20.53
C ASP A 14 12.99 11.02 20.24
N PRO A 15 13.29 9.82 20.81
CA PRO A 15 12.47 8.63 20.62
C PRO A 15 10.98 8.87 20.91
N ILE A 16 10.65 9.71 21.91
CA ILE A 16 9.26 10.04 22.27
C ILE A 16 8.62 10.89 21.18
N GLU A 17 9.33 11.90 20.68
CA GLU A 17 8.86 12.73 19.56
C GLU A 17 8.56 11.89 18.33
N GLN A 18 9.46 10.98 17.96
CA GLN A 18 9.23 10.07 16.84
C GLN A 18 8.01 9.18 17.06
N GLN A 19 7.85 8.61 18.25
CA GLN A 19 6.75 7.72 18.60
C GLN A 19 5.39 8.43 18.54
N GLU A 20 5.28 9.64 19.09
CA GLU A 20 4.01 10.39 19.07
C GLU A 20 3.68 10.92 17.68
N ILE A 21 4.69 11.35 16.90
CA ILE A 21 4.48 11.69 15.48
C ILE A 21 3.98 10.47 14.71
N ASP A 22 4.61 9.30 14.86
CA ASP A 22 4.21 8.06 14.18
C ASP A 22 2.77 7.65 14.51
N LYS A 23 2.44 7.66 15.81
CA LYS A 23 1.10 7.34 16.28
C LYS A 23 0.03 8.25 15.68
N PHE A 24 0.29 9.57 15.63
CA PHE A 24 -0.62 10.52 15.02
C PHE A 24 -0.74 10.31 13.52
N VAL A 25 0.38 10.20 12.81
CA VAL A 25 0.42 9.99 11.36
C VAL A 25 -0.31 8.70 11.01
N CYS A 26 -0.06 7.60 11.73
CA CYS A 26 -0.75 6.32 11.53
C CYS A 26 -2.27 6.45 11.65
N SER A 27 -2.76 7.24 12.60
CA SER A 27 -4.20 7.53 12.73
C SER A 27 -4.74 8.34 11.55
N GLU A 28 -3.99 9.34 11.07
CA GLU A 28 -4.40 10.15 9.90
C GLU A 28 -4.39 9.34 8.60
N MET A 29 -3.39 8.48 8.40
CA MET A 29 -3.33 7.59 7.22
C MET A 29 -4.50 6.60 7.23
N GLY A 30 -4.82 6.01 8.39
CA GLY A 30 -6.01 5.17 8.55
C GLY A 30 -7.31 5.93 8.24
N ARG A 31 -7.43 7.18 8.72
CA ARG A 31 -8.59 8.04 8.40
C ARG A 31 -8.66 8.42 6.92
N GLN A 32 -7.52 8.60 6.24
CA GLN A 32 -7.51 8.86 4.81
C GLN A 32 -8.07 7.66 4.05
N ILE A 33 -7.63 6.45 4.37
CA ILE A 33 -8.16 5.22 3.77
C ILE A 33 -9.66 5.06 4.06
N HIS A 34 -10.10 5.33 5.28
CA HIS A 34 -11.52 5.33 5.64
C HIS A 34 -12.35 6.27 4.76
N ARG A 35 -11.89 7.52 4.57
CA ARG A 35 -12.55 8.49 3.69
C ARG A 35 -12.57 8.02 2.24
N TYR A 36 -11.47 7.44 1.77
CA TYR A 36 -11.37 6.91 0.41
C TYR A 36 -12.38 5.78 0.18
N ILE A 37 -12.45 4.77 1.07
CA ILE A 37 -13.43 3.68 0.99
C ILE A 37 -14.86 4.21 0.96
N LYS A 38 -15.20 5.16 1.83
CA LYS A 38 -16.52 5.81 1.85
C LYS A 38 -16.83 6.58 0.56
N GLY A 39 -15.85 7.31 0.02
CA GLY A 39 -16.01 8.14 -1.17
C GLY A 39 -16.28 7.35 -2.45
N MET A 40 -15.86 6.09 -2.50
CA MET A 40 -16.04 5.21 -3.66
C MET A 40 -17.31 4.36 -3.61
N SER A 41 -18.26 4.71 -2.74
CA SER A 41 -19.44 3.86 -2.47
C SER A 41 -19.07 2.45 -2.02
N GLY A 42 -17.88 2.27 -1.41
CA GLY A 42 -17.47 0.99 -0.84
C GLY A 42 -18.51 0.48 0.17
N THR A 43 -18.65 -0.84 0.27
CA THR A 43 -19.67 -1.40 1.15
C THR A 43 -19.38 -1.01 2.61
N LYS A 44 -20.41 -0.74 3.41
CA LYS A 44 -20.23 -0.50 4.86
C LYS A 44 -19.45 -1.64 5.52
N GLN A 45 -19.59 -2.86 5.01
CA GLN A 45 -18.88 -4.04 5.49
C GLN A 45 -17.37 -3.98 5.18
N ALA A 46 -16.97 -3.48 4.01
CA ALA A 46 -15.58 -3.25 3.64
C ALA A 46 -14.85 -2.37 4.65
N MET A 47 -15.47 -1.22 4.92
CA MET A 47 -14.98 -0.22 5.85
C MET A 47 -14.83 -0.80 7.26
N LEU A 48 -15.86 -1.50 7.75
CA LEU A 48 -15.85 -2.13 9.07
C LEU A 48 -14.78 -3.21 9.20
N LYS A 49 -14.59 -4.06 8.17
CA LYS A 49 -13.55 -5.09 8.16
C LYS A 49 -12.15 -4.49 8.19
N PHE A 50 -11.93 -3.40 7.46
CA PHE A 50 -10.65 -2.68 7.50
C PHE A 50 -10.38 -2.09 8.89
N GLU A 51 -11.37 -1.41 9.49
CA GLU A 51 -11.26 -0.84 10.84
C GLU A 51 -11.01 -1.92 11.91
N GLU A 52 -11.75 -3.02 11.86
CA GLU A 52 -11.61 -4.15 12.79
C GLU A 52 -10.21 -4.77 12.72
N ARG A 53 -9.68 -4.97 11.51
CA ARG A 53 -8.33 -5.50 11.30
C ARG A 53 -7.26 -4.58 11.82
N LEU A 54 -7.40 -3.26 11.67
CA LEU A 54 -6.45 -2.33 12.26
C LEU A 54 -6.59 -2.29 13.77
N ALA A 55 -7.79 -2.41 14.35
CA ALA A 55 -8.02 -2.20 15.77
C ALA A 55 -7.13 -3.07 16.69
N SER A 56 -6.85 -4.31 16.29
CA SER A 56 -6.05 -5.27 17.07
C SER A 56 -4.53 -5.10 16.91
N LEU A 57 -4.05 -4.27 15.98
CA LEU A 57 -2.64 -4.14 15.63
C LEU A 57 -1.91 -3.05 16.44
N SER A 58 -0.63 -3.29 16.72
CA SER A 58 0.30 -2.25 17.17
C SER A 58 0.53 -1.19 16.10
N VAL A 59 1.08 -0.02 16.48
CA VAL A 59 1.35 1.06 15.51
C VAL A 59 2.26 0.57 14.36
N PRO A 60 3.39 -0.10 14.58
CA PRO A 60 4.23 -0.59 13.48
C PRO A 60 3.51 -1.59 12.56
N GLU A 61 2.64 -2.43 13.10
CA GLU A 61 1.86 -3.38 12.30
C GLU A 61 0.78 -2.67 11.48
N LYS A 62 0.10 -1.67 12.06
CA LYS A 62 -0.84 -0.80 11.33
C LYS A 62 -0.16 -0.08 10.18
N GLU A 63 1.04 0.46 10.42
CA GLU A 63 1.82 1.15 9.41
C GLU A 63 2.12 0.24 8.20
N LYS A 64 2.56 -0.99 8.45
CA LYS A 64 2.79 -1.99 7.40
C LYS A 64 1.50 -2.33 6.64
N ALA A 65 0.39 -2.54 7.35
CA ALA A 65 -0.90 -2.87 6.74
C ALA A 65 -1.43 -1.71 5.88
N ILE A 66 -1.30 -0.46 6.36
CA ILE A 66 -1.68 0.76 5.65
C ILE A 66 -0.80 0.95 4.41
N ALA A 67 0.53 0.76 4.52
CA ALA A 67 1.44 0.86 3.38
C ALA A 67 1.09 -0.14 2.28
N LYS A 68 0.79 -1.39 2.64
CA LYS A 68 0.31 -2.41 1.71
C LYS A 68 -1.00 -2.03 1.04
N TYR A 69 -1.96 -1.49 1.80
CA TYR A 69 -3.22 -1.01 1.22
C TYR A 69 -2.98 0.11 0.20
N ILE A 70 -2.12 1.08 0.54
CA ILE A 70 -1.78 2.22 -0.32
C ILE A 70 -1.09 1.78 -1.61
N ASP A 71 -0.21 0.79 -1.54
CA ASP A 71 0.44 0.25 -2.75
C ASP A 71 -0.56 -0.33 -3.75
N LEU A 72 -1.54 -1.08 -3.23
CA LEU A 72 -2.63 -1.65 -4.04
C LEU A 72 -3.70 -0.61 -4.44
N ASN A 73 -3.83 0.48 -3.69
CA ASN A 73 -4.85 1.52 -3.88
C ASN A 73 -4.22 2.91 -3.90
N ARG A 74 -3.35 3.18 -4.87
CA ARG A 74 -2.52 4.41 -4.88
C ARG A 74 -3.35 5.71 -4.86
N LYS A 75 -4.55 5.69 -5.45
CA LYS A 75 -5.53 6.80 -5.43
C LYS A 75 -6.06 7.12 -4.03
N ALA A 76 -5.86 6.24 -3.04
CA ALA A 76 -6.19 6.54 -1.65
C ALA A 76 -5.41 7.76 -1.11
N LEU A 77 -4.31 8.15 -1.75
CA LEU A 77 -3.55 9.35 -1.41
C LEU A 77 -4.03 10.61 -2.14
N ASP A 78 -5.01 10.52 -3.03
CA ASP A 78 -5.49 11.69 -3.78
C ASP A 78 -6.06 12.73 -2.81
N GLY A 79 -5.56 13.96 -2.92
CA GLY A 79 -5.91 15.08 -2.04
C GLY A 79 -5.25 15.06 -0.65
N LEU A 80 -4.38 14.08 -0.35
CA LEU A 80 -3.64 14.02 0.91
C LEU A 80 -2.41 14.95 0.89
N ASP A 81 -2.31 15.84 1.88
CA ASP A 81 -1.09 16.63 2.10
C ASP A 81 -0.30 16.10 3.32
N LEU A 82 0.79 15.38 3.04
CA LEU A 82 1.67 14.84 4.07
C LEU A 82 2.38 15.92 4.89
N LYS A 83 2.62 17.13 4.35
CA LYS A 83 3.20 18.24 5.12
C LYS A 83 2.19 18.74 6.14
N MET A 84 0.92 18.85 5.76
CA MET A 84 -0.15 19.21 6.69
C MET A 84 -0.29 18.18 7.81
N ILE A 85 -0.22 16.88 7.50
CA ILE A 85 -0.24 15.82 8.52
C ILE A 85 0.95 15.95 9.47
N LEU A 86 2.15 16.19 8.95
CA LEU A 86 3.36 16.37 9.76
C LEU A 86 3.24 17.59 10.70
N VAL A 87 2.75 18.73 10.20
CA VAL A 87 2.55 19.91 11.06
C VAL A 87 1.51 19.62 12.15
N ARG A 88 0.42 18.92 11.82
CA ARG A 88 -0.60 18.51 12.80
C ARG A 88 -0.06 17.52 13.83
N SER A 89 0.81 16.59 13.44
CA SER A 89 1.42 15.65 14.38
C SER A 89 2.36 16.36 15.35
N VAL A 90 3.12 17.36 14.87
CA VAL A 90 3.98 18.20 15.74
C VAL A 90 3.13 19.00 16.71
N ALA A 91 2.07 19.65 16.23
CA ALA A 91 1.14 20.40 17.08
C ALA A 91 0.44 19.52 18.12
N ASN A 92 0.21 18.24 17.82
CA ASN A 92 -0.35 17.27 18.76
C ASN A 92 0.68 16.81 19.82
N TYR A 93 1.96 16.80 19.48
CA TYR A 93 3.04 16.34 20.36
C TYR A 93 3.51 17.43 21.32
N CYS A 94 3.65 18.68 20.87
CA CYS A 94 4.29 19.72 21.64
C CYS A 94 3.36 20.45 22.62
N ASP A 95 3.91 20.92 23.75
CA ASP A 95 3.14 21.65 24.77
C ASP A 95 3.07 23.18 24.53
N THR A 96 3.88 23.72 23.62
CA THR A 96 3.94 25.18 23.39
C THR A 96 3.93 25.54 21.91
N PHE A 97 3.29 26.68 21.60
CA PHE A 97 3.29 27.24 20.26
C PHE A 97 4.71 27.57 19.76
N GLN A 98 5.59 28.04 20.66
CA GLN A 98 6.98 28.36 20.31
C GLN A 98 7.74 27.10 19.86
N TYR A 99 7.58 25.98 20.57
CA TYR A 99 8.19 24.70 20.13
C TYR A 99 7.70 24.29 18.75
N MET A 100 6.38 24.37 18.51
CA MET A 100 5.81 24.07 17.20
C MET A 100 6.41 24.96 16.11
N LEU A 101 6.52 26.26 16.37
CA LEU A 101 7.10 27.23 15.45
C LEU A 101 8.58 26.93 15.17
N ASP A 102 9.37 26.62 16.19
CA ASP A 102 10.78 26.27 16.07
C ASP A 102 10.96 24.98 15.27
N PHE A 103 10.15 23.97 15.54
CA PHE A 103 10.15 22.70 14.79
C PHE A 103 9.81 22.93 13.32
N VAL A 104 8.70 23.62 13.02
CA VAL A 104 8.21 23.81 11.64
C VAL A 104 9.17 24.69 10.82
N ASN A 105 9.90 25.60 11.48
CA ASN A 105 10.93 26.41 10.84
C ASN A 105 12.29 25.71 10.71
N ASP A 106 12.54 24.62 11.45
CA ASP A 106 13.71 23.77 11.22
C ASP A 106 13.53 22.94 9.95
N LYS A 107 14.10 23.46 8.86
CA LYS A 107 14.05 22.81 7.54
C LYS A 107 14.64 21.40 7.54
N ARG A 108 15.70 21.15 8.31
CA ARG A 108 16.34 19.82 8.33
C ARG A 108 15.43 18.82 9.02
N LYS A 109 14.85 19.23 10.16
CA LYS A 109 13.91 18.41 10.92
C LYS A 109 12.65 18.12 10.12
N MET A 110 12.05 19.13 9.49
CA MET A 110 10.88 18.95 8.63
C MET A 110 11.16 18.02 7.45
N VAL A 111 12.31 18.14 6.77
CA VAL A 111 12.69 17.24 5.68
C VAL A 111 12.89 15.80 6.19
N PHE A 112 13.57 15.62 7.32
CA PHE A 112 13.78 14.31 7.93
C PHE A 112 12.44 13.60 8.20
N TYR A 113 11.53 14.23 8.93
CA TYR A 113 10.24 13.63 9.25
C TYR A 113 9.36 13.42 8.02
N TYR A 114 9.35 14.36 7.08
CA TYR A 114 8.60 14.21 5.83
C TYR A 114 9.06 12.99 5.03
N GLN A 115 10.38 12.80 4.86
CA GLN A 115 10.91 11.63 4.16
C GLN A 115 10.67 10.33 4.92
N ARG A 116 10.76 10.36 6.26
CA ARG A 116 10.47 9.20 7.12
C ARG A 116 9.02 8.76 6.99
N ILE A 117 8.06 9.69 6.98
CA ILE A 117 6.64 9.41 6.74
C ILE A 117 6.47 8.82 5.33
N LYS A 118 7.04 9.44 4.29
CA LYS A 118 6.95 8.93 2.93
C LYS A 118 7.49 7.51 2.81
N ALA A 119 8.69 7.23 3.32
CA ALA A 119 9.32 5.92 3.25
C ALA A 119 8.50 4.81 3.94
N LYS A 120 7.73 5.19 4.96
CA LYS A 120 6.90 4.27 5.74
C LYS A 120 5.61 3.88 5.02
N TYR A 121 4.97 4.80 4.30
CA TYR A 121 3.64 4.55 3.70
C TYR A 121 3.63 4.46 2.17
N ILE A 122 4.62 5.04 1.49
CA ILE A 122 4.72 5.03 0.03
C ILE A 122 5.72 3.94 -0.37
N GLN A 123 5.24 2.71 -0.35
CA GLN A 123 6.02 1.49 -0.56
C GLN A 123 5.52 0.75 -1.80
N TYR A 124 5.75 1.33 -2.97
CA TYR A 124 5.18 0.83 -4.21
C TYR A 124 5.93 -0.38 -4.76
N HIS A 125 5.17 -1.38 -5.22
CA HIS A 125 5.69 -2.38 -6.14
C HIS A 125 5.93 -1.79 -7.53
N GLU A 126 6.79 -2.44 -8.29
CA GLU A 126 7.13 -2.09 -9.67
C GLU A 126 7.04 -3.35 -10.55
N VAL A 127 6.37 -3.22 -11.70
CA VAL A 127 6.50 -4.17 -12.80
C VAL A 127 7.75 -3.78 -13.59
N PHE A 128 8.64 -4.73 -13.83
CA PHE A 128 9.90 -4.49 -14.53
C PHE A 128 10.09 -5.49 -15.67
N GLU A 129 10.91 -5.12 -16.65
CA GLU A 129 11.27 -5.97 -17.79
C GLU A 129 12.74 -6.39 -17.68
N GLN A 130 13.01 -7.66 -17.93
CA GLN A 130 14.36 -8.20 -18.06
C GLN A 130 14.36 -9.23 -19.20
N ASP A 131 15.30 -9.09 -20.14
CA ASP A 131 15.46 -10.00 -21.28
C ASP A 131 14.18 -10.22 -22.10
N GLY A 132 13.34 -9.18 -22.24
CA GLY A 132 12.06 -9.24 -22.96
C GLY A 132 10.93 -9.91 -22.18
N LYS A 133 11.10 -10.17 -20.89
CA LYS A 133 10.10 -10.77 -20.01
C LYS A 133 9.78 -9.87 -18.83
N PHE A 134 8.52 -9.88 -18.41
CA PHE A 134 8.01 -9.07 -17.32
C PHE A 134 8.01 -9.82 -16.00
N GLY A 135 8.44 -9.13 -14.95
CA GLY A 135 8.39 -9.56 -13.56
C GLY A 135 7.85 -8.45 -12.66
N MET A 136 7.78 -8.71 -11.37
CA MET A 136 7.29 -7.76 -10.37
C MET A 136 8.20 -7.80 -9.16
N LYS A 137 8.51 -6.64 -8.58
CA LYS A 137 9.32 -6.52 -7.37
C LYS A 137 8.69 -5.54 -6.38
N ASP A 138 8.95 -5.75 -5.10
CA ASP A 138 8.49 -4.84 -4.05
C ASP A 138 9.34 -3.55 -3.98
N HIS A 139 8.98 -2.66 -3.05
CA HIS A 139 9.67 -1.38 -2.86
C HIS A 139 11.13 -1.52 -2.38
N GLN A 140 11.54 -2.70 -1.92
CA GLN A 140 12.91 -3.01 -1.48
C GLN A 140 13.71 -3.69 -2.60
N GLY A 141 13.07 -4.02 -3.71
CA GLY A 141 13.65 -4.75 -4.84
C GLY A 141 13.58 -6.27 -4.69
N ASN A 142 12.88 -6.80 -3.69
CA ASN A 142 12.65 -8.24 -3.60
C ASN A 142 11.70 -8.67 -4.72
N ILE A 143 12.03 -9.77 -5.41
CA ILE A 143 11.23 -10.29 -6.50
C ILE A 143 9.93 -10.89 -5.93
N LEU A 144 8.79 -10.37 -6.40
CA LEU A 144 7.44 -10.87 -6.13
C LEU A 144 6.97 -11.83 -7.24
N LEU A 145 7.40 -11.57 -8.48
CA LEU A 145 7.21 -12.42 -9.66
C LEU A 145 8.49 -12.38 -10.49
N SER A 146 9.01 -13.56 -10.84
CA SER A 146 10.17 -13.69 -11.70
C SER A 146 9.89 -13.13 -13.10
N PRO A 147 10.88 -12.53 -13.78
CA PRO A 147 10.71 -11.99 -15.13
C PRO A 147 10.65 -13.13 -16.16
N THR A 148 9.53 -13.84 -16.23
CA THR A 148 9.32 -15.00 -17.11
C THR A 148 8.06 -14.91 -17.97
N TYR A 149 7.30 -13.83 -17.82
CA TYR A 149 6.00 -13.62 -18.46
C TYR A 149 6.13 -12.70 -19.67
N ASP A 150 5.35 -12.96 -20.71
CA ASP A 150 5.29 -12.12 -21.92
C ASP A 150 4.54 -10.81 -21.65
N PHE A 151 3.64 -10.83 -20.66
CA PHE A 151 2.86 -9.69 -20.22
C PHE A 151 2.44 -9.88 -18.75
N LEU A 152 2.34 -8.77 -18.01
CA LEU A 152 1.80 -8.72 -16.66
C LEU A 152 0.82 -7.55 -16.53
N ARG A 153 -0.34 -7.79 -15.92
CA ARG A 153 -1.32 -6.77 -15.57
C ARG A 153 -1.75 -6.91 -14.12
N THR A 154 -1.43 -5.90 -13.33
CA THR A 154 -1.80 -5.82 -11.91
C THR A 154 -3.29 -5.56 -11.74
N CYS A 155 -3.90 -6.29 -10.82
CA CYS A 155 -5.29 -6.10 -10.44
C CYS A 155 -5.37 -5.01 -9.36
N TYR A 156 -5.63 -3.77 -9.77
CA TYR A 156 -5.94 -2.69 -8.82
C TYR A 156 -7.41 -2.78 -8.36
N ILE A 157 -7.80 -3.94 -7.81
CA ILE A 157 -9.19 -4.20 -7.44
C ILE A 157 -9.37 -4.09 -5.92
N TYR A 158 -10.47 -3.46 -5.55
CA TYR A 158 -10.99 -3.33 -4.20
C TYR A 158 -11.19 -4.69 -3.54
N ASN A 159 -10.17 -5.21 -2.87
CA ASN A 159 -10.41 -6.27 -1.91
C ASN A 159 -10.50 -5.70 -0.51
N ASP A 160 -11.74 -5.69 -0.01
CA ASP A 160 -12.17 -5.28 1.33
C ASP A 160 -11.39 -5.97 2.46
N ASP A 161 -10.71 -7.08 2.15
CA ASP A 161 -10.04 -7.95 3.09
C ASP A 161 -8.51 -7.82 3.07
N LEU A 162 -7.92 -6.76 2.49
CA LEU A 162 -6.45 -6.55 2.42
C LEU A 162 -5.65 -7.74 1.84
N SER A 163 -6.33 -8.72 1.23
CA SER A 163 -5.65 -9.89 0.67
C SER A 163 -4.99 -9.51 -0.64
N ILE A 164 -3.85 -10.16 -0.89
CA ILE A 164 -3.17 -10.03 -2.18
C ILE A 164 -4.06 -10.75 -3.19
N MET A 165 -4.35 -10.07 -4.29
CA MET A 165 -5.04 -10.67 -5.44
C MET A 165 -4.01 -11.22 -6.42
N PRO A 166 -4.30 -12.34 -7.10
CA PRO A 166 -3.50 -12.73 -8.25
C PRO A 166 -3.52 -11.61 -9.30
N VAL A 167 -2.45 -11.57 -10.10
CA VAL A 167 -2.32 -10.70 -11.27
C VAL A 167 -2.51 -11.52 -12.53
N ILE A 168 -2.93 -10.86 -13.60
CA ILE A 168 -3.05 -11.49 -14.91
C ILE A 168 -1.65 -11.55 -15.52
N ALA A 169 -1.26 -12.74 -15.98
CA ALA A 169 0.01 -12.96 -16.66
C ALA A 169 -0.23 -13.64 -18.00
N GLU A 170 0.59 -13.32 -18.99
CA GLU A 170 0.67 -14.07 -20.24
C GLU A 170 1.98 -14.84 -20.31
N LYS A 171 1.91 -16.08 -20.79
CA LYS A 171 3.08 -16.91 -21.06
C LYS A 171 2.81 -17.80 -22.27
N ASN A 172 3.68 -17.73 -23.26
CA ASN A 172 3.61 -18.50 -24.50
C ASN A 172 2.26 -18.32 -25.25
N GLY A 173 1.72 -17.09 -25.26
CA GLY A 173 0.48 -16.75 -25.98
C GLY A 173 -0.82 -17.19 -25.31
N LYS A 174 -0.77 -17.63 -24.05
CA LYS A 174 -1.95 -17.92 -23.22
C LYS A 174 -1.89 -17.13 -21.93
N MET A 175 -3.05 -16.76 -21.42
CA MET A 175 -3.20 -16.04 -20.15
C MET A 175 -3.46 -17.00 -18.99
N GLY A 176 -3.02 -16.59 -17.81
CA GLY A 176 -3.23 -17.27 -16.52
C GLY A 176 -3.23 -16.27 -15.37
N LEU A 177 -3.42 -16.78 -14.16
CA LEU A 177 -3.38 -15.99 -12.92
C LEU A 177 -2.20 -16.44 -12.07
N VAL A 178 -1.42 -15.49 -11.55
CA VAL A 178 -0.26 -15.76 -10.69
C VAL A 178 -0.27 -14.88 -9.45
N MET A 179 0.20 -15.40 -8.31
CA MET A 179 0.32 -14.61 -7.08
C MET A 179 1.65 -13.86 -7.04
N PRO A 180 1.64 -12.54 -6.74
CA PRO A 180 2.86 -11.80 -6.43
C PRO A 180 3.29 -12.06 -4.98
N ASP A 181 3.59 -13.32 -4.65
CA ASP A 181 3.95 -13.79 -3.31
C ASP A 181 5.45 -14.12 -3.16
N GLY A 182 6.24 -13.94 -4.23
CA GLY A 182 7.66 -14.26 -4.31
C GLY A 182 7.98 -15.72 -4.65
N ASN A 183 6.97 -16.56 -4.91
CA ASN A 183 7.14 -17.98 -5.21
C ASN A 183 6.69 -18.38 -6.63
N ASP A 184 6.32 -17.41 -7.48
CA ASP A 184 5.75 -17.64 -8.81
C ASP A 184 4.52 -18.58 -8.79
N THR A 185 3.73 -18.52 -7.71
CA THR A 185 2.58 -19.40 -7.50
C THR A 185 1.54 -19.19 -8.61
N VAL A 186 1.30 -20.23 -9.40
CA VAL A 186 0.24 -20.24 -10.42
C VAL A 186 -1.10 -20.55 -9.75
N VAL A 187 -2.05 -19.65 -9.91
CA VAL A 187 -3.42 -19.74 -9.37
C VAL A 187 -4.38 -20.31 -10.41
N ALA A 188 -4.26 -19.84 -11.65
CA ALA A 188 -4.94 -20.41 -12.80
C ALA A 188 -3.91 -20.65 -13.90
N ASP A 189 -3.89 -21.86 -14.44
CA ASP A 189 -2.93 -22.26 -15.47
C ASP A 189 -3.04 -21.39 -16.73
N PHE A 190 -1.94 -21.35 -17.50
CA PHE A 190 -1.82 -20.62 -18.76
C PHE A 190 -2.57 -21.34 -19.90
N LEU A 191 -3.90 -21.36 -19.80
CA LEU A 191 -4.78 -22.08 -20.73
C LEU A 191 -5.78 -21.16 -21.44
N TYR A 192 -5.90 -19.91 -20.99
CA TYR A 192 -6.95 -18.99 -21.43
C TYR A 192 -6.49 -18.18 -22.63
N ASP A 193 -7.42 -17.95 -23.57
CA ASP A 193 -7.20 -17.06 -24.70
C ASP A 193 -7.17 -15.60 -24.23
N GLU A 194 -8.03 -15.24 -23.27
CA GLU A 194 -8.08 -13.92 -22.67
C GLU A 194 -8.51 -14.01 -21.20
N ILE A 195 -7.94 -13.13 -20.36
CA ILE A 195 -8.43 -12.85 -19.01
C ILE A 195 -8.58 -11.33 -18.85
N CYS A 196 -9.76 -10.89 -18.46
CA CYS A 196 -10.10 -9.48 -18.22
C CYS A 196 -10.54 -9.23 -16.78
N LEU A 197 -10.38 -7.98 -16.33
CA LEU A 197 -10.82 -7.53 -15.01
C LEU A 197 -12.26 -7.02 -15.06
N ARG A 198 -13.00 -7.29 -13.99
CA ARG A 198 -14.36 -6.80 -13.76
C ARG A 198 -14.44 -5.93 -12.51
N ASP A 199 -15.45 -5.08 -12.46
CA ASP A 199 -15.72 -4.20 -11.32
C ASP A 199 -16.44 -4.93 -10.16
N GLU A 200 -17.01 -6.10 -10.42
CA GLU A 200 -17.77 -6.90 -9.43
C GLU A 200 -17.18 -8.30 -9.30
N TYR A 201 -17.34 -8.89 -8.10
CA TYR A 201 -16.96 -10.27 -7.87
C TYR A 201 -17.86 -11.22 -8.67
N PRO A 202 -17.32 -12.28 -9.32
CA PRO A 202 -15.90 -12.63 -9.42
C PRO A 202 -15.14 -11.70 -10.37
N TYR A 203 -13.96 -11.27 -9.93
CA TYR A 203 -13.21 -10.15 -10.53
C TYR A 203 -12.52 -10.46 -11.86
N PHE A 204 -12.50 -11.73 -12.26
CA PHE A 204 -11.85 -12.18 -13.48
C PHE A 204 -12.89 -12.80 -14.40
N GLU A 205 -12.95 -12.31 -15.63
CA GLU A 205 -13.63 -12.96 -16.75
C GLU A 205 -12.57 -13.62 -17.62
N ALA A 206 -12.79 -14.86 -18.01
CA ALA A 206 -11.84 -15.61 -18.79
C ALA A 206 -12.53 -16.31 -19.96
N SER A 207 -11.84 -16.33 -21.11
CA SER A 207 -12.27 -17.06 -22.30
C SER A 207 -11.30 -18.20 -22.60
N LYS A 208 -11.85 -19.35 -22.96
CA LYS A 208 -11.08 -20.52 -23.37
C LYS A 208 -11.85 -21.30 -24.43
N ASP A 209 -11.21 -21.54 -25.57
CA ASP A 209 -11.77 -22.34 -26.67
C ASP A 209 -13.14 -21.84 -27.17
N GLY A 210 -13.39 -20.53 -27.06
CA GLY A 210 -14.65 -19.88 -27.44
C GLY A 210 -15.75 -19.86 -26.37
N GLU A 211 -15.51 -20.44 -25.20
CA GLU A 211 -16.41 -20.37 -24.04
C GLU A 211 -15.93 -19.30 -23.04
N ASN A 212 -16.87 -18.56 -22.47
CA ASN A 212 -16.59 -17.53 -21.45
C ASN A 212 -17.08 -18.00 -20.09
N GLY A 213 -16.35 -17.63 -19.03
CA GLY A 213 -16.80 -17.80 -17.65
C GLY A 213 -16.02 -16.91 -16.70
N PHE A 214 -16.23 -17.11 -15.41
CA PHE A 214 -15.61 -16.28 -14.37
C PHE A 214 -14.64 -17.10 -13.53
N LEU A 215 -13.53 -16.47 -13.13
CA LEU A 215 -12.58 -17.06 -12.18
C LEU A 215 -12.68 -16.34 -10.83
N ASP A 216 -12.72 -17.11 -9.75
CA ASP A 216 -12.56 -16.58 -8.40
C ASP A 216 -11.09 -16.21 -8.11
N LYS A 217 -10.81 -15.66 -6.94
CA LYS A 217 -9.45 -15.28 -6.53
C LYS A 217 -8.48 -16.45 -6.35
N ASN A 218 -9.00 -17.68 -6.33
CA ASN A 218 -8.23 -18.92 -6.24
C ASN A 218 -8.13 -19.62 -7.61
N GLY A 219 -8.61 -19.00 -8.69
CA GLY A 219 -8.53 -19.55 -10.04
C GLY A 219 -9.62 -20.57 -10.36
N ASN A 220 -10.62 -20.75 -9.50
CA ASN A 220 -11.72 -21.68 -9.76
C ASN A 220 -12.73 -21.04 -10.71
N PHE A 221 -13.17 -21.80 -11.70
CA PHE A 221 -14.34 -21.43 -12.49
C PHE A 221 -15.59 -21.39 -11.62
N VAL A 222 -16.33 -20.30 -11.73
CA VAL A 222 -17.60 -20.09 -11.06
C VAL A 222 -18.65 -19.68 -12.10
N ASN A 223 -19.81 -20.33 -12.04
CA ASN A 223 -20.98 -20.05 -12.88
C ASN A 223 -21.94 -19.08 -12.21
#